data_AF-G3KBA2-F1
#
_entry.id   AF-G3KBA2-F1
#
_cell.length_a   1.000
_cell.length_b   1.000
_cell.length_c   1.000
_cell.angle_alpha   90.00
_cell.angle_beta   90.00
_cell.angle_gamma   90.00
#
_symmetry.space_group_name_H-M   'P 1'
#
loop_
_entity.id
_entity.type
_entity.pdbx_description
1 polymer ?
#
loop_
_entity_poly.entity_id
_entity_poly.type
_entity_poly.pdbx_seq_one_letter_code
_entity_poly.pdbx_strand_id
1 'polypeptide(L)'
;MRNSRLPFEPESIVGEVLGRRAAKGVDPAAADFECPYIQSRCPKRSTQLPSEPYPVCSLWKPAPRKSTQGPELIFVCPKRFYAVDFLTEVIEHCWPGEKPTDPQIAREVKMEGFGNVDFVIADVKSDKEIDQFLSVELQAIDITGSVFPAYQALRAGEDLEKKPTYGFNWDNVYKRYITQLIRKGYFHHHWKSKIVAVIPEQVYQYILGRAAFMKTSDVKNDPQVNIIFMTYRLEADADKPGEFKPVLVNVEGTSHTNLQNAIMYKDPPQRSAFTAQIKSSLVRGAVRLADLIAAGEVSEMEDHEDEGPDPGDLIQ
;
A
#
# COMPACT_ATOMS: atom_id res chain seq x y z
N MET A 1 -4.68 -37.82 -26.00
CA MET A 1 -4.37 -37.75 -24.56
C MET A 1 -4.52 -36.30 -24.12
N ARG A 2 -5.53 -35.99 -23.30
CA ARG A 2 -5.73 -34.63 -22.77
C ARG A 2 -4.54 -34.33 -21.86
N ASN A 3 -3.86 -33.20 -22.07
CA ASN A 3 -2.85 -32.68 -21.16
C ASN A 3 -3.50 -32.53 -19.77
N SER A 4 -3.29 -33.52 -18.90
CA SER A 4 -3.63 -33.42 -17.48
C SER A 4 -2.72 -32.36 -16.90
N ARG A 5 -3.18 -31.11 -16.89
CA ARG A 5 -2.51 -30.06 -16.11
C ARG A 5 -2.53 -30.54 -14.66
N LEU A 6 -1.35 -30.63 -14.06
CA LEU A 6 -1.23 -30.98 -12.65
C LEU A 6 -2.09 -30.01 -11.83
N PRO A 7 -2.77 -30.50 -10.77
CA PRO A 7 -3.49 -29.65 -9.84
C PRO A 7 -2.57 -28.56 -9.27
N PHE A 8 -3.17 -27.41 -8.98
CA PHE A 8 -2.48 -26.23 -8.49
C PHE A 8 -2.68 -26.10 -6.97
N GLU A 9 -1.57 -26.14 -6.24
CA GLU A 9 -1.51 -26.04 -4.78
C GLU A 9 -1.84 -24.61 -4.29
N PRO A 10 -2.90 -24.38 -3.49
CA PRO A 10 -3.25 -23.05 -3.01
C PRO A 10 -2.21 -22.42 -2.07
N GLU A 11 -1.49 -23.23 -1.28
CA GLU A 11 -0.41 -22.79 -0.37
C GLU A 11 0.76 -22.13 -1.12
N SER A 12 0.89 -22.36 -2.43
CA SER A 12 1.91 -21.69 -3.26
C SER A 12 1.59 -20.22 -3.56
N ILE A 13 0.35 -19.77 -3.25
CA ILE A 13 -0.11 -18.39 -3.41
C ILE A 13 -0.43 -17.76 -2.06
N VAL A 14 -1.25 -18.43 -1.26
CA VAL A 14 -1.70 -17.91 0.02
C VAL A 14 -0.66 -18.29 1.05
N GLY A 15 -0.05 -17.29 1.68
CA GLY A 15 0.97 -17.57 2.68
C GLY A 15 0.43 -17.68 4.08
N GLU A 16 -0.49 -16.78 4.46
CA GLU A 16 -1.12 -16.81 5.78
C GLU A 16 -2.63 -16.61 5.71
N VAL A 17 -3.34 -17.40 6.52
CA VAL A 17 -4.76 -17.24 6.81
C VAL A 17 -4.91 -17.10 8.33
N LEU A 18 -5.59 -16.03 8.76
CA LEU A 18 -5.77 -15.68 10.18
C LEU A 18 -4.46 -15.63 10.97
N GLY A 19 -3.41 -15.13 10.33
CA GLY A 19 -2.08 -14.95 10.93
C GLY A 19 -1.30 -16.24 11.20
N ARG A 20 -1.73 -17.36 10.62
CA ARG A 20 -1.00 -18.63 10.60
C ARG A 20 -0.67 -19.02 9.18
N ARG A 21 0.39 -19.81 8.99
CA ARG A 21 0.71 -20.40 7.70
C ARG A 21 -0.51 -21.09 7.09
N ALA A 22 -0.76 -20.78 5.82
CA ALA A 22 -1.84 -21.40 5.08
C ALA A 22 -1.61 -22.91 4.95
N ALA A 23 -2.65 -23.67 5.24
CA ALA A 23 -2.67 -25.12 5.11
C ALA A 23 -4.08 -25.57 4.71
N LYS A 24 -4.15 -26.54 3.80
CA LYS A 24 -5.37 -27.27 3.47
C LYS A 24 -6.07 -27.86 4.70
N GLY A 25 -7.39 -27.83 4.71
CA GLY A 25 -8.27 -28.35 5.76
C GLY A 25 -8.41 -27.44 6.98
N VAL A 26 -7.77 -26.26 7.00
CA VAL A 26 -7.90 -25.31 8.11
C VAL A 26 -9.00 -24.31 7.83
N ASP A 27 -10.09 -24.36 8.60
CA ASP A 27 -11.17 -23.38 8.54
C ASP A 27 -11.03 -22.31 9.65
N PRO A 28 -10.85 -21.02 9.29
CA PRO A 28 -10.81 -19.92 10.26
C PRO A 28 -12.07 -19.77 11.13
N ALA A 29 -13.21 -20.32 10.71
CA ALA A 29 -14.44 -20.32 11.51
C ALA A 29 -14.29 -21.08 12.83
N ALA A 30 -13.38 -22.06 12.91
CA ALA A 30 -13.09 -22.79 14.15
C ALA A 30 -12.51 -21.90 15.27
N ALA A 31 -11.96 -20.73 14.90
CA ALA A 31 -11.46 -19.72 15.83
C ALA A 31 -12.33 -18.45 15.83
N ASP A 32 -13.59 -18.54 15.38
CA ASP A 32 -14.51 -17.40 15.17
C ASP A 32 -13.87 -16.23 14.40
N PHE A 33 -12.94 -16.54 13.51
CA PHE A 33 -12.16 -15.56 12.75
C PHE A 33 -11.45 -14.53 13.65
N GLU A 34 -11.09 -14.89 14.89
CA GLU A 34 -10.37 -14.00 15.81
C GLU A 34 -8.96 -13.69 15.29
N CYS A 35 -8.69 -12.42 15.02
CA CYS A 35 -7.40 -11.99 14.51
C CYS A 35 -6.38 -11.94 15.67
N PRO A 36 -5.29 -12.73 15.61
CA PRO A 36 -4.34 -12.84 16.72
C PRO A 36 -3.58 -11.53 17.00
N TYR A 37 -3.57 -10.60 16.05
CA TYR A 37 -2.81 -9.35 16.15
C TYR A 37 -3.59 -8.17 16.72
N ILE A 38 -4.93 -8.25 16.71
CA ILE A 38 -5.80 -7.19 17.24
C ILE A 38 -6.84 -7.72 18.24
N GLN A 39 -6.74 -9.00 18.62
CA GLN A 39 -7.56 -9.66 19.64
C GLN A 39 -9.06 -9.40 19.48
N SER A 40 -9.51 -9.44 18.23
CA SER A 40 -10.89 -9.18 17.83
C SER A 40 -11.17 -9.84 16.49
N ARG A 41 -12.45 -10.03 16.18
CA ARG A 41 -12.87 -10.65 14.93
C ARG A 41 -12.29 -9.92 13.71
N CYS A 42 -11.75 -10.69 12.77
CA CYS A 42 -11.05 -10.16 11.61
C CYS A 42 -11.93 -9.14 10.84
N PRO A 43 -11.43 -7.91 10.59
CA PRO A 43 -12.21 -6.86 9.95
C PRO A 43 -12.16 -6.94 8.41
N LYS A 44 -11.30 -7.80 7.85
CA LYS A 44 -11.11 -7.89 6.40
C LYS A 44 -12.35 -8.53 5.77
N ARG A 45 -12.97 -7.84 4.80
CA ARG A 45 -14.21 -8.28 4.14
C ARG A 45 -13.95 -8.68 2.68
N SER A 46 -14.89 -9.42 2.11
CA SER A 46 -14.96 -9.73 0.69
C SER A 46 -16.40 -9.64 0.23
N THR A 47 -16.65 -9.14 -0.98
CA THR A 47 -17.99 -9.20 -1.59
C THR A 47 -18.46 -10.63 -1.84
N GLN A 48 -17.51 -11.59 -1.89
CA GLN A 48 -17.80 -13.02 -2.04
C GLN A 48 -18.17 -13.70 -0.71
N LEU A 49 -17.93 -13.03 0.43
CA LEU A 49 -18.24 -13.50 1.79
C LEU A 49 -19.01 -12.41 2.54
N PRO A 50 -20.33 -12.27 2.30
CA PRO A 50 -21.10 -11.18 2.89
C PRO A 50 -21.29 -11.32 4.41
N SER A 51 -21.31 -12.54 4.94
CA SER A 51 -21.59 -12.86 6.34
C SER A 51 -20.36 -13.14 7.21
N GLU A 52 -19.18 -13.27 6.61
CA GLU A 52 -17.95 -13.66 7.32
C GLU A 52 -16.71 -12.90 6.82
N PRO A 53 -15.64 -12.84 7.64
CA PRO A 53 -14.39 -12.21 7.24
C PRO A 53 -13.68 -13.00 6.15
N TYR A 54 -12.76 -12.31 5.48
CA TYR A 54 -11.85 -12.88 4.51
C TYR A 54 -10.41 -12.77 5.02
N PRO A 55 -9.98 -13.65 5.96
CA PRO A 55 -8.78 -13.46 6.78
C PRO A 55 -7.47 -13.85 6.06
N VAL A 56 -7.32 -13.58 4.76
CA VAL A 56 -6.04 -13.75 4.06
C VAL A 56 -5.10 -12.61 4.46
N CYS A 57 -4.01 -12.93 5.13
CA CYS A 57 -3.10 -11.95 5.75
C CYS A 57 -1.89 -11.61 4.85
N SER A 58 -1.39 -12.59 4.12
CA SER A 58 -0.22 -12.44 3.24
C SER A 58 -0.27 -13.38 2.03
N LEU A 59 0.46 -13.01 0.98
CA LEU A 59 0.55 -13.76 -0.26
C LEU A 59 2.01 -13.95 -0.68
N TRP A 60 2.30 -15.10 -1.27
CA TRP A 60 3.57 -15.38 -1.90
C TRP A 60 3.72 -14.59 -3.20
N LYS A 61 4.82 -13.84 -3.28
CA LYS A 61 5.36 -13.28 -4.50
C LYS A 61 6.40 -14.25 -5.07
N PRO A 62 6.16 -14.79 -6.28
CA PRO A 62 7.14 -15.65 -6.93
C PRO A 62 8.49 -14.93 -7.10
N ALA A 63 9.57 -15.68 -6.93
CA ALA A 63 10.91 -15.19 -7.24
C ALA A 63 11.01 -14.80 -8.73
N PRO A 64 11.72 -13.71 -9.08
CA PRO A 64 12.11 -13.47 -10.45
C PRO A 64 12.90 -14.67 -11.01
N ARG A 65 12.67 -15.03 -12.28
CA ARG A 65 13.32 -16.21 -12.93
C ARG A 65 14.86 -16.24 -12.84
N LYS A 66 15.51 -15.09 -12.64
CA LYS A 66 16.96 -14.93 -12.55
C LYS A 66 17.48 -14.67 -11.12
N SER A 67 16.59 -14.73 -10.13
CA SER A 67 16.93 -14.48 -8.72
C SER A 67 17.46 -15.75 -8.06
N THR A 68 18.49 -15.60 -7.22
CA THR A 68 18.94 -16.65 -6.29
C THR A 68 18.11 -16.67 -5.00
N GLN A 69 17.32 -15.62 -4.74
CA GLN A 69 16.36 -15.59 -3.63
C GLN A 69 15.08 -16.34 -3.99
N GLY A 70 14.53 -17.06 -3.00
CA GLY A 70 13.26 -17.76 -3.08
C GLY A 70 12.04 -16.83 -3.15
N PRO A 71 10.80 -17.37 -3.14
CA PRO A 71 9.60 -16.57 -3.10
C PRO A 71 9.57 -15.72 -1.81
N GLU A 72 8.99 -14.53 -1.91
CA GLU A 72 8.86 -13.61 -0.79
C GLU A 72 7.42 -13.58 -0.30
N LEU A 73 7.22 -13.37 1.00
CA LEU A 73 5.89 -13.22 1.57
C LEU A 73 5.55 -11.74 1.78
N ILE A 74 4.39 -11.32 1.30
CA ILE A 74 3.98 -9.90 1.31
C ILE A 74 2.65 -9.72 2.04
N PHE A 75 2.63 -8.75 2.94
CA PHE A 75 1.48 -8.29 3.70
C PHE A 75 0.36 -7.79 2.79
N VAL A 76 -0.82 -8.43 2.81
CA VAL A 76 -2.07 -7.92 2.20
C VAL A 76 -3.09 -7.50 3.25
N CYS A 77 -2.64 -7.34 4.50
CA CYS A 77 -3.42 -6.88 5.64
C CYS A 77 -2.53 -6.03 6.54
N PRO A 78 -2.87 -4.76 6.84
CA PRO A 78 -2.05 -3.89 7.69
C PRO A 78 -2.01 -4.36 9.15
N LYS A 79 -3.01 -5.14 9.61
CA LYS A 79 -3.02 -5.69 10.96
C LYS A 79 -1.86 -6.65 11.22
N ARG A 80 -1.19 -7.13 10.18
CA ARG A 80 -0.03 -8.01 10.29
C ARG A 80 1.22 -7.31 10.88
N PHE A 81 1.31 -5.98 10.81
CA PHE A 81 2.37 -5.20 11.49
C PHE A 81 2.28 -5.26 13.02
N TYR A 82 1.11 -5.54 13.59
CA TYR A 82 0.90 -5.63 15.03
C TYR A 82 1.49 -6.91 15.65
N ALA A 83 2.13 -7.76 14.84
CA ALA A 83 2.89 -8.89 15.35
C ALA A 83 4.26 -8.49 15.93
N VAL A 84 4.66 -7.22 15.76
CA VAL A 84 5.80 -6.59 16.40
C VAL A 84 5.35 -5.29 17.07
N ASP A 85 6.10 -4.81 18.04
CA ASP A 85 5.86 -3.52 18.66
C ASP A 85 6.44 -2.38 17.81
N PHE A 86 5.85 -2.20 16.63
CA PHE A 86 6.32 -1.20 15.68
C PHE A 86 6.24 0.23 16.24
N LEU A 87 5.38 0.52 17.21
CA LEU A 87 5.28 1.86 17.81
C LEU A 87 6.51 2.16 18.67
N THR A 88 6.97 1.18 19.46
CA THR A 88 8.25 1.29 20.17
C THR A 88 9.41 1.43 19.19
N GLU A 89 9.42 0.67 18.10
CA GLU A 89 10.44 0.80 17.04
C GLU A 89 10.40 2.19 16.36
N VAL A 90 9.23 2.80 16.18
CA VAL A 90 9.12 4.20 15.70
C VAL A 90 9.82 5.14 16.68
N ILE A 91 9.59 5.02 17.99
CA ILE A 91 10.27 5.86 18.99
C ILE A 91 11.78 5.62 18.94
N GLU A 92 12.19 4.35 18.87
CA GLU A 92 13.60 3.96 18.86
C GLU A 92 14.33 4.47 17.63
N HIS A 93 13.73 4.42 16.44
CA HIS A 93 14.43 4.68 15.19
C HIS A 93 14.10 6.03 14.55
N CYS A 94 12.93 6.60 14.83
CA CYS A 94 12.42 7.78 14.10
C CYS A 94 12.23 9.01 14.97
N TRP A 95 12.22 8.90 16.31
CA TRP A 95 12.01 10.05 17.19
C TRP A 95 13.14 11.07 17.05
N PRO A 96 12.85 12.34 16.69
CA PRO A 96 13.87 13.37 16.54
C PRO A 96 14.37 13.85 17.90
N GLY A 97 15.69 14.02 18.04
CA GLY A 97 16.29 14.59 19.26
C GLY A 97 16.27 13.63 20.45
N GLU A 98 15.98 14.17 21.63
CA GLU A 98 15.88 13.39 22.86
C GLU A 98 14.62 12.51 22.87
N LYS A 99 14.71 11.33 23.51
CA LYS A 99 13.57 10.41 23.60
C LYS A 99 12.42 11.05 24.40
N PRO A 100 11.16 10.73 24.07
CA PRO A 100 10.00 11.27 24.77
C PRO A 100 9.98 10.84 26.24
N THR A 101 9.45 11.70 27.11
CA THR A 101 9.37 11.43 28.55
C THR A 101 8.09 10.67 28.92
N ASP A 102 6.95 11.03 28.32
CA ASP A 102 5.65 10.37 28.49
C ASP A 102 4.98 10.16 27.12
N PRO A 103 5.44 9.17 26.33
CA PRO A 103 4.87 8.89 25.02
C PRO A 103 3.46 8.29 25.15
N GLN A 104 2.47 8.97 24.58
CA GLN A 104 1.09 8.50 24.48
C GLN A 104 0.66 8.28 23.03
N ILE A 105 -0.19 7.27 22.81
CA ILE A 105 -0.62 6.85 21.46
C ILE A 105 -2.08 7.23 21.24
N ALA A 106 -2.33 8.14 20.30
CA ALA A 106 -3.67 8.40 19.77
C ALA A 106 -3.90 7.58 18.48
N ARG A 107 -5.09 7.01 18.30
CA ARG A 107 -5.46 6.16 17.15
C ARG A 107 -6.56 6.81 16.33
N GLU A 108 -6.51 6.67 15.01
CA GLU A 108 -7.52 7.20 14.07
C GLU A 108 -7.80 8.70 14.26
N VAL A 109 -6.73 9.50 14.34
CA VAL A 109 -6.82 10.95 14.54
C VAL A 109 -7.29 11.61 13.26
N LYS A 110 -8.44 12.28 13.32
CA LYS A 110 -9.05 12.98 12.18
C LYS A 110 -8.95 14.49 12.37
N MET A 111 -8.54 15.17 11.30
CA MET A 111 -8.52 16.63 11.24
C MET A 111 -8.98 17.10 9.86
N GLU A 112 -9.84 18.11 9.84
CA GLU A 112 -10.32 18.73 8.61
C GLU A 112 -9.15 19.31 7.80
N GLY A 113 -9.20 19.18 6.47
CA GLY A 113 -8.10 19.56 5.57
C GLY A 113 -6.92 18.58 5.54
N PHE A 114 -6.55 17.99 6.68
CA PHE A 114 -5.43 17.04 6.81
C PHE A 114 -5.80 15.58 6.53
N GLY A 115 -7.02 15.18 6.86
CA GLY A 115 -7.52 13.81 6.74
C GLY A 115 -7.37 12.99 8.02
N ASN A 116 -7.38 11.67 7.87
CA ASN A 116 -7.21 10.71 8.97
C ASN A 116 -5.76 10.24 9.06
N VAL A 117 -5.26 10.02 10.27
CA VAL A 117 -3.98 9.35 10.56
C VAL A 117 -4.20 8.13 11.43
N ASP A 118 -3.54 7.02 11.07
CA ASP A 118 -3.73 5.75 11.79
C ASP A 118 -3.28 5.85 13.25
N PHE A 119 -2.10 6.42 13.49
CA PHE A 119 -1.57 6.65 14.84
C PHE A 119 -0.81 7.96 14.96
N VAL A 120 -0.86 8.56 16.14
CA VAL A 120 0.03 9.65 16.55
C VAL A 120 0.70 9.25 17.86
N ILE A 121 2.03 9.30 17.88
CA ILE A 121 2.84 9.17 19.10
C ILE A 121 3.14 10.59 19.57
N ALA A 122 2.65 10.99 20.74
CA ALA A 122 2.81 12.33 21.29
C ALA A 122 3.55 12.28 22.63
N ASP A 123 4.51 13.18 22.86
CA ASP A 123 5.13 13.37 24.18
C ASP A 123 4.31 14.38 24.97
N VAL A 124 3.70 13.91 26.06
CA VAL A 124 2.69 14.66 26.82
C VAL A 124 3.32 15.18 28.12
N LYS A 125 3.32 16.50 28.30
CA LYS A 125 3.83 17.12 29.52
C LYS A 125 2.88 16.93 30.70
N SER A 126 3.37 17.24 31.90
CA SER A 126 2.58 17.17 33.15
C SER A 126 1.33 18.05 33.13
N ASP A 127 1.33 19.13 32.36
CA ASP A 127 0.21 20.05 32.16
C ASP A 127 -0.76 19.62 31.04
N LYS A 128 -0.54 18.44 30.43
CA LYS A 128 -1.28 17.88 29.28
C LYS A 128 -1.01 18.55 27.93
N GLU A 129 -0.06 19.48 27.85
CA GLU A 129 0.39 20.02 26.57
C GLU A 129 1.24 19.00 25.80
N ILE A 130 1.16 19.06 24.47
CA ILE A 130 1.93 18.19 23.57
C ILE A 130 3.17 18.96 23.11
N ASP A 131 4.36 18.45 23.42
CA ASP A 131 5.62 19.09 22.99
C ASP A 131 5.99 18.73 21.55
N GLN A 132 5.99 17.42 21.30
CA GLN A 132 6.45 16.82 20.06
C GLN A 132 5.60 15.59 19.75
N PHE A 133 5.41 15.33 18.47
CA PHE A 133 4.68 14.16 18.02
C PHE A 133 5.19 13.64 16.68
N LEU A 134 4.88 12.38 16.42
CA LEU A 134 5.06 11.71 15.12
C LEU A 134 3.73 11.11 14.68
N SER A 135 3.38 11.33 13.41
CA SER A 135 2.30 10.57 12.78
C SER A 135 2.85 9.25 12.23
N VAL A 136 2.07 8.17 12.31
CA VAL A 136 2.42 6.86 11.77
C VAL A 136 1.27 6.35 10.90
N GLU A 137 1.58 5.91 9.68
CA GLU A 137 0.64 5.33 8.72
C GLU A 137 1.03 3.89 8.42
N LEU A 138 0.08 2.98 8.47
CA LEU A 138 0.29 1.59 8.05
C LEU A 138 -0.23 1.39 6.63
N GLN A 139 0.60 0.87 5.73
CA GLN A 139 0.14 0.52 4.38
C GLN A 139 0.61 -0.87 3.97
N ALA A 140 -0.34 -1.79 3.76
CA ALA A 140 -0.12 -3.10 3.13
C ALA A 140 -0.29 -3.02 1.61
N ILE A 141 -0.04 -4.12 0.88
CA ILE A 141 -0.29 -4.16 -0.57
C ILE A 141 -1.74 -4.56 -0.89
N ASP A 142 -2.36 -3.84 -1.81
CA ASP A 142 -3.65 -4.25 -2.42
C ASP A 142 -3.41 -5.33 -3.50
N ILE A 143 -4.45 -6.06 -3.88
CA ILE A 143 -4.37 -7.01 -5.01
C ILE A 143 -5.32 -6.63 -6.14
N THR A 144 -4.98 -7.04 -7.36
CA THR A 144 -5.89 -7.12 -8.50
C THR A 144 -6.36 -8.56 -8.69
N GLY A 145 -7.51 -8.76 -9.35
CA GLY A 145 -8.11 -10.07 -9.48
C GLY A 145 -8.56 -10.62 -8.13
N SER A 146 -8.47 -11.94 -7.92
CA SER A 146 -8.87 -12.55 -6.65
C SER A 146 -8.11 -13.83 -6.34
N VAL A 147 -7.72 -13.97 -5.08
CA VAL A 147 -7.20 -15.21 -4.48
C VAL A 147 -8.28 -16.02 -3.75
N PHE A 148 -9.56 -15.60 -3.86
CA PHE A 148 -10.68 -16.26 -3.18
C PHE A 148 -10.82 -17.74 -3.54
N PRO A 149 -10.66 -18.18 -4.81
CA PRO A 149 -10.69 -19.61 -5.11
C PRO A 149 -9.62 -20.41 -4.36
N ALA A 150 -8.42 -19.84 -4.17
CA ALA A 150 -7.37 -20.50 -3.39
C ALA A 150 -7.72 -20.57 -1.90
N TYR A 151 -8.33 -19.52 -1.35
CA TYR A 151 -8.83 -19.53 0.02
C TYR A 151 -9.93 -20.58 0.25
N GLN A 152 -10.86 -20.74 -0.70
CA GLN A 152 -11.89 -21.78 -0.63
C GLN A 152 -11.28 -23.18 -0.70
N ALA A 153 -10.34 -23.39 -1.63
CA ALA A 153 -9.63 -24.66 -1.75
C ALA A 153 -8.86 -25.03 -0.46
N LEU A 154 -8.22 -24.06 0.20
CA LEU A 154 -7.59 -24.28 1.51
C LEU A 154 -8.61 -24.76 2.54
N ARG A 155 -9.78 -24.13 2.65
CA ARG A 155 -10.80 -24.56 3.61
C ARG A 155 -11.37 -25.94 3.30
N ALA A 156 -11.56 -26.24 2.03
CA ALA A 156 -12.04 -27.55 1.57
C ALA A 156 -10.99 -28.66 1.69
N GLY A 157 -9.70 -28.29 1.81
CA GLY A 157 -8.60 -29.26 1.81
C GLY A 157 -8.26 -29.78 0.42
N GLU A 158 -8.50 -28.99 -0.62
CA GLU A 158 -8.42 -29.40 -2.02
C GLU A 158 -7.34 -28.63 -2.80
N ASP A 159 -6.95 -29.19 -3.94
CA ASP A 159 -6.21 -28.48 -4.97
C ASP A 159 -7.12 -27.75 -5.95
N LEU A 160 -6.58 -26.74 -6.64
CA LEU A 160 -7.29 -26.11 -7.74
C LEU A 160 -6.99 -26.79 -9.08
N GLU A 161 -7.96 -26.80 -9.99
CA GLU A 161 -7.70 -27.21 -11.38
C GLU A 161 -6.73 -26.26 -12.10
N LYS A 162 -6.69 -24.99 -11.68
CA LYS A 162 -5.83 -23.95 -12.27
C LYS A 162 -5.51 -22.85 -11.28
N LYS A 163 -4.37 -22.20 -11.51
CA LYS A 163 -3.96 -20.99 -10.80
C LYS A 163 -5.04 -19.89 -10.90
N PRO A 164 -5.48 -19.28 -9.78
CA PRO A 164 -6.32 -18.08 -9.79
C PRO A 164 -5.64 -16.90 -10.47
N THR A 165 -6.42 -16.06 -11.15
CA THR A 165 -5.94 -14.80 -11.72
C THR A 165 -5.91 -13.74 -10.64
N TYR A 166 -4.70 -13.36 -10.21
CA TYR A 166 -4.48 -12.25 -9.29
C TYR A 166 -3.11 -11.62 -9.54
N GLY A 167 -2.92 -10.41 -9.01
CA GLY A 167 -1.63 -9.73 -8.97
C GLY A 167 -1.54 -8.78 -7.79
N PHE A 168 -0.34 -8.35 -7.44
CA PHE A 168 -0.15 -7.27 -6.48
C PHE A 168 -0.40 -5.93 -7.17
N ASN A 169 -1.24 -5.08 -6.59
CA ASN A 169 -1.67 -3.82 -7.18
C ASN A 169 -0.70 -2.67 -6.85
N TRP A 170 0.55 -2.84 -7.31
CA TRP A 170 1.65 -1.90 -7.06
C TRP A 170 1.32 -0.48 -7.52
N ASP A 171 0.71 -0.34 -8.69
CA ASP A 171 0.37 0.96 -9.26
C ASP A 171 -0.66 1.71 -8.41
N ASN A 172 -1.68 1.02 -7.89
CA ASN A 172 -2.68 1.67 -7.04
C ASN A 172 -2.07 2.13 -5.72
N VAL A 173 -1.29 1.26 -5.07
CA VAL A 173 -0.62 1.63 -3.82
C VAL A 173 0.35 2.78 -4.05
N TYR A 174 1.16 2.74 -5.11
CA TYR A 174 2.06 3.85 -5.45
C TYR A 174 1.29 5.16 -5.68
N LYS A 175 0.23 5.17 -6.50
CA LYS A 175 -0.53 6.39 -6.82
C LYS A 175 -1.24 6.98 -5.60
N ARG A 176 -1.91 6.15 -4.79
CA ARG A 176 -2.70 6.60 -3.64
C ARG A 176 -1.83 6.94 -2.44
N TYR A 177 -0.89 6.06 -2.10
CA TYR A 177 -0.13 6.21 -0.86
C TYR A 177 0.94 7.28 -0.95
N ILE A 178 1.64 7.38 -2.09
CA ILE A 178 2.69 8.39 -2.23
C ILE A 178 2.12 9.81 -2.27
N THR A 179 0.99 10.01 -2.95
CA THR A 179 0.32 11.33 -2.95
C THR A 179 -0.14 11.72 -1.55
N GLN A 180 -0.65 10.77 -0.76
CA GLN A 180 -0.98 10.97 0.65
C GLN A 180 0.26 11.36 1.47
N LEU A 181 1.39 10.66 1.30
CA LEU A 181 2.63 10.95 2.02
C LEU A 181 3.20 12.32 1.65
N ILE A 182 3.18 12.72 0.37
CA ILE A 182 3.62 14.07 -0.03
C ILE A 182 2.76 15.13 0.65
N ARG A 183 1.43 14.98 0.60
CA ARG A 183 0.49 15.95 1.19
C ARG A 183 0.68 16.05 2.70
N LYS A 184 0.74 14.92 3.40
CA LYS A 184 0.94 14.90 4.86
C LYS A 184 2.34 15.37 5.24
N GLY A 185 3.36 14.97 4.50
CA GLY A 185 4.75 15.42 4.70
C GLY A 185 4.91 16.93 4.55
N TYR A 186 4.17 17.57 3.64
CA TYR A 186 4.10 19.03 3.53
C TYR A 186 3.61 19.67 4.84
N PHE A 187 2.54 19.16 5.45
CA PHE A 187 2.05 19.67 6.73
C PHE A 187 3.06 19.41 7.87
N HIS A 188 3.62 18.21 7.94
CA HIS A 188 4.64 17.87 8.94
C HIS A 188 5.90 18.74 8.83
N HIS A 189 6.30 19.13 7.62
CA HIS A 189 7.36 20.10 7.42
C HIS A 189 7.05 21.45 8.11
N HIS A 190 5.83 21.97 7.97
CA HIS A 190 5.41 23.23 8.60
C HIS A 190 5.24 23.10 10.12
N TRP A 191 4.80 21.94 10.59
CA TRP A 191 4.67 21.62 12.02
C TRP A 191 5.99 21.25 12.69
N LYS A 192 7.10 21.19 11.94
CA LYS A 192 8.41 20.72 12.43
C LYS A 192 8.33 19.33 13.08
N SER A 193 7.49 18.48 12.50
CA SER A 193 7.26 17.08 12.89
C SER A 193 7.56 16.17 11.68
N LYS A 194 7.39 14.86 11.83
CA LYS A 194 7.60 13.87 10.77
C LYS A 194 6.43 12.90 10.69
N ILE A 195 6.19 12.37 9.49
CA ILE A 195 5.29 11.23 9.27
C ILE A 195 6.09 9.97 8.95
N VAL A 196 5.76 8.87 9.61
CA VAL A 196 6.40 7.56 9.44
C VAL A 196 5.46 6.63 8.67
N ALA A 197 5.90 6.21 7.50
CA ALA A 197 5.25 5.22 6.65
C ALA A 197 5.78 3.82 7.00
N VAL A 198 4.93 3.00 7.65
CA VAL A 198 5.23 1.61 7.98
C VAL A 198 4.69 0.70 6.88
N ILE A 199 5.59 0.12 6.10
CA ILE A 199 5.24 -0.57 4.85
C ILE A 199 6.04 -1.87 4.64
N PRO A 200 5.57 -2.78 3.77
CA PRO A 200 6.40 -3.87 3.30
C PRO A 200 7.60 -3.32 2.54
N GLU A 201 8.76 -3.88 2.80
CA GLU A 201 9.99 -3.55 2.10
C GLU A 201 9.86 -3.72 0.58
N GLN A 202 9.07 -4.68 0.10
CA GLN A 202 8.81 -4.84 -1.34
C GLN A 202 8.03 -3.66 -1.94
N VAL A 203 7.15 -3.02 -1.16
CA VAL A 203 6.44 -1.80 -1.58
C VAL A 203 7.44 -0.65 -1.67
N TYR A 204 8.34 -0.53 -0.69
CA TYR A 204 9.39 0.47 -0.69
C TYR A 204 10.33 0.33 -1.90
N GLN A 205 10.80 -0.88 -2.18
CA GLN A 205 11.65 -1.15 -3.34
C GLN A 205 10.93 -0.84 -4.67
N TYR A 206 9.62 -1.12 -4.75
CA TYR A 206 8.82 -0.72 -5.91
C TYR A 206 8.76 0.81 -6.08
N ILE A 207 8.58 1.54 -4.97
CA ILE A 207 8.57 3.01 -4.96
C ILE A 207 9.91 3.55 -5.46
N LEU A 208 11.04 3.04 -4.93
CA LEU A 208 12.39 3.44 -5.35
C LEU A 208 12.67 3.14 -6.83
N GLY A 209 12.22 1.97 -7.31
CA GLY A 209 12.37 1.61 -8.72
C GLY A 209 11.54 2.48 -9.67
N ARG A 210 10.52 3.18 -9.14
CA ARG A 210 9.64 4.04 -9.92
C ARG A 210 9.99 5.52 -9.80
N ALA A 211 10.51 5.98 -8.66
CA ALA A 211 10.93 7.35 -8.43
C ALA A 211 12.23 7.35 -7.62
N ALA A 212 13.31 7.84 -8.24
CA ALA A 212 14.59 8.03 -7.56
C ALA A 212 14.57 9.37 -6.83
N PHE A 213 14.32 9.34 -5.52
CA PHE A 213 14.45 10.50 -4.64
C PHE A 213 15.67 10.35 -3.73
N MET A 214 16.21 11.49 -3.29
CA MET A 214 17.25 11.52 -2.26
C MET A 214 16.71 10.99 -0.94
N LYS A 215 17.50 10.16 -0.28
CA LYS A 215 17.16 9.53 1.00
C LYS A 215 18.37 9.51 1.93
N THR A 216 18.12 9.50 3.23
CA THR A 216 19.13 9.46 4.27
C THR A 216 18.73 8.46 5.36
N SER A 217 19.71 7.78 5.96
CA SER A 217 19.51 6.98 7.17
C SER A 217 19.53 7.84 8.45
N ASP A 218 19.99 9.08 8.38
CA ASP A 218 20.00 10.02 9.51
C ASP A 218 18.62 10.69 9.69
N VAL A 219 17.59 9.86 9.88
CA VAL A 219 16.20 10.31 9.91
C VAL A 219 15.87 11.17 11.14
N LYS A 220 16.67 11.04 12.21
CA LYS A 220 16.45 11.74 13.49
C LYS A 220 17.03 13.15 13.48
N ASN A 221 18.23 13.32 12.93
CA ASN A 221 18.96 14.58 13.05
C ASN A 221 18.85 15.45 11.78
N ASP A 222 18.53 14.87 10.62
CA ASP A 222 18.36 15.66 9.40
C ASP A 222 17.06 16.52 9.46
N PRO A 223 17.17 17.87 9.44
CA PRO A 223 16.02 18.76 9.52
C PRO A 223 15.19 18.80 8.23
N GLN A 224 15.71 18.30 7.11
CA GLN A 224 14.97 18.22 5.85
C GLN A 224 14.01 17.02 5.82
N VAL A 225 14.26 16.00 6.64
CA VAL A 225 13.43 14.79 6.70
C VAL A 225 12.10 15.07 7.40
N ASN A 226 11.01 14.94 6.64
CA ASN A 226 9.63 15.01 7.15
C ASN A 226 8.78 13.81 6.75
N ILE A 227 9.30 12.90 5.92
CA ILE A 227 8.72 11.59 5.60
C ILE A 227 9.78 10.53 5.91
N ILE A 228 9.43 9.53 6.71
CA ILE A 228 10.30 8.40 7.03
C ILE A 228 9.62 7.12 6.53
N PHE A 229 10.37 6.25 5.86
CA PHE A 229 9.96 4.90 5.52
C PHE A 229 10.60 3.94 6.52
N MET A 230 9.76 3.23 7.28
CA MET A 230 10.17 2.15 8.17
C MET A 230 9.61 0.84 7.62
N THR A 231 10.49 -0.05 7.16
CA THR A 231 10.09 -1.15 6.30
C THR A 231 10.29 -2.52 6.93
N TYR A 232 9.37 -3.45 6.64
CA TYR A 232 9.45 -4.81 7.17
C TYR A 232 9.39 -5.85 6.06
N ARG A 233 10.03 -7.01 6.28
CA ARG A 233 9.78 -8.25 5.55
C ARG A 233 9.20 -9.30 6.49
N LEU A 234 8.43 -10.24 5.94
CA LEU A 234 8.06 -11.45 6.67
C LEU A 234 9.18 -12.48 6.48
N GLU A 235 9.80 -12.88 7.59
CA GLU A 235 10.85 -13.89 7.63
C GLU A 235 10.41 -15.07 8.50
N ALA A 236 11.03 -16.24 8.33
CA ALA A 236 10.69 -17.42 9.12
C ALA A 236 10.90 -17.15 10.61
N ASP A 237 9.91 -17.52 11.43
CA ASP A 237 10.01 -17.36 12.87
C ASP A 237 10.82 -18.52 13.47
N ALA A 238 12.03 -18.21 13.95
CA ALA A 238 12.92 -19.19 14.57
C ALA A 238 12.28 -19.89 15.79
N ASP A 239 11.37 -19.19 16.49
CA ASP A 239 10.71 -19.68 17.69
C ASP A 239 9.45 -20.50 17.37
N LYS A 240 8.94 -20.40 16.14
CA LYS A 240 7.71 -21.06 15.67
C LYS A 240 7.93 -21.65 14.27
N PRO A 241 8.48 -22.87 14.19
CA PRO A 241 8.80 -23.50 12.92
C PRO A 241 7.62 -23.49 11.94
N GLY A 242 7.86 -22.92 10.75
CA GLY A 242 6.87 -22.83 9.69
C GLY A 242 6.01 -21.57 9.72
N GLU A 243 6.01 -20.80 10.80
CA GLU A 243 5.38 -19.48 10.87
C GLU A 243 6.36 -18.38 10.44
N PHE A 244 5.83 -17.18 10.25
CA PHE A 244 6.61 -16.01 9.84
C PHE A 244 6.44 -14.86 10.84
N LYS A 245 7.41 -13.95 10.91
CA LYS A 245 7.30 -12.71 11.68
C LYS A 245 7.83 -11.50 10.89
N PRO A 246 7.29 -10.30 11.11
CA PRO A 246 7.86 -9.08 10.56
C PRO A 246 9.26 -8.86 11.14
N VAL A 247 10.20 -8.53 10.27
CA VAL A 247 11.57 -8.15 10.62
C VAL A 247 11.84 -6.79 10.00
N LEU A 248 12.28 -5.82 10.81
CA LEU A 248 12.66 -4.50 10.37
C LEU A 248 13.85 -4.59 9.40
N VAL A 249 13.74 -3.94 8.24
CA VAL A 249 14.78 -3.98 7.20
C VAL A 249 15.46 -2.63 7.04
N ASN A 250 14.69 -1.57 6.81
CA ASN A 250 15.24 -0.23 6.57
C ASN A 250 14.49 0.84 7.36
N VAL A 251 15.23 1.87 7.74
CA VAL A 251 14.71 3.15 8.23
C VAL A 251 15.39 4.26 7.43
N GLU A 252 14.68 4.79 6.43
CA GLU A 252 15.21 5.80 5.52
C GLU A 252 14.23 6.98 5.38
N GLY A 253 14.76 8.19 5.39
CA GLY A 253 13.99 9.44 5.38
C GLY A 253 14.19 10.26 4.12
N THR A 254 13.18 11.06 3.79
CA THR A 254 13.23 12.07 2.73
C THR A 254 12.36 13.28 3.08
N SER A 255 12.35 14.28 2.20
CA SER A 255 11.45 15.42 2.28
C SER A 255 10.27 15.23 1.31
N HIS A 256 9.10 15.78 1.64
CA HIS A 256 7.96 15.81 0.73
C HIS A 256 8.32 16.46 -0.62
N THR A 257 9.16 17.51 -0.63
CA THR A 257 9.64 18.17 -1.86
C THR A 257 10.47 17.24 -2.73
N ASN A 258 11.43 16.50 -2.14
CA ASN A 258 12.26 15.55 -2.87
C ASN A 258 11.41 14.42 -3.47
N LEU A 259 10.47 13.90 -2.68
CA LEU A 259 9.56 12.85 -3.13
C LEU A 259 8.63 13.36 -4.25
N GLN A 260 8.07 14.57 -4.11
CA GLN A 260 7.24 15.20 -5.13
C GLN A 260 8.01 15.42 -6.44
N ASN A 261 9.22 15.98 -6.36
CA ASN A 261 10.04 16.24 -7.53
C ASN A 261 10.40 14.95 -8.28
N ALA A 262 10.76 13.88 -7.56
CA ALA A 262 11.10 12.59 -8.16
C ALA A 262 9.92 11.93 -8.91
N ILE A 263 8.68 12.31 -8.58
CA ILE A 263 7.49 11.80 -9.27
C ILE A 263 7.16 12.61 -10.50
N MET A 264 7.32 13.94 -10.41
CA MET A 264 6.97 14.88 -11.48
C MET A 264 8.02 14.92 -12.58
N TYR A 265 9.30 14.91 -12.23
CA TYR A 265 10.41 15.10 -13.17
C TYR A 265 10.99 13.76 -13.66
N LYS A 266 10.18 12.99 -14.39
CA LYS A 266 10.65 11.81 -15.12
C LYS A 266 10.89 12.13 -16.58
N ASP A 267 11.92 11.53 -17.17
CA ASP A 267 12.14 11.63 -18.61
C ASP A 267 10.89 11.14 -19.35
N PRO A 268 10.28 11.98 -20.20
CA PRO A 268 9.10 11.58 -20.92
C PRO A 268 9.46 10.49 -21.93
N PRO A 269 8.61 9.47 -22.11
CA PRO A 269 8.80 8.51 -23.20
C PRO A 269 8.79 9.23 -24.54
N GLN A 270 9.56 8.71 -25.51
CA GLN A 270 9.68 9.32 -26.83
C GLN A 270 8.30 9.42 -27.51
N ARG A 271 7.95 10.63 -27.95
CA ARG A 271 6.70 10.90 -28.69
C ARG A 271 6.53 9.96 -29.89
N SER A 272 7.64 9.65 -30.57
CA SER A 272 7.68 8.73 -31.71
C SER A 272 7.25 7.31 -31.35
N ALA A 273 7.68 6.78 -30.21
CA ALA A 273 7.28 5.47 -29.72
C ALA A 273 5.78 5.40 -29.44
N PHE A 274 5.23 6.44 -28.80
CA PHE A 274 3.79 6.52 -28.53
C PHE A 274 2.98 6.64 -29.84
N THR A 275 3.46 7.45 -30.78
CA THR A 275 2.83 7.62 -32.09
C THR A 275 2.81 6.31 -32.88
N ALA A 276 3.87 5.50 -32.81
CA ALA A 276 3.90 4.18 -33.43
C ALA A 276 2.86 3.22 -32.81
N GLN A 277 2.66 3.26 -31.49
CA GLN A 277 1.62 2.47 -30.81
C GLN A 277 0.21 2.92 -31.18
N ILE A 278 -0.02 4.23 -31.32
CA ILE A 278 -1.29 4.78 -31.82
C ILE A 278 -1.56 4.25 -33.22
N LYS A 279 -0.61 4.36 -34.15
CA LYS A 279 -0.74 3.83 -35.52
C LYS A 279 -1.09 2.34 -35.52
N SER A 280 -0.37 1.55 -34.73
CA SER A 280 -0.64 0.11 -34.59
C SER A 280 -2.06 -0.17 -34.07
N SER A 281 -2.54 0.61 -33.10
CA SER A 281 -3.88 0.44 -32.53
C SER A 281 -4.99 0.85 -33.49
N LEU A 282 -4.78 1.93 -34.26
CA LEU A 282 -5.71 2.36 -35.30
C LEU A 282 -5.86 1.32 -36.42
N VAL A 283 -4.79 0.61 -36.80
CA VAL A 283 -4.90 -0.49 -37.78
C VAL A 283 -5.73 -1.66 -37.24
N ARG A 284 -5.70 -1.93 -35.93
CA ARG A 284 -6.43 -3.06 -35.31
C ARG A 284 -7.92 -2.81 -35.10
N GLY A 285 -8.37 -1.57 -35.14
CA GLY A 285 -9.77 -1.22 -34.84
C GLY A 285 -9.98 0.28 -34.68
N ALA A 286 -9.60 1.07 -35.69
CA ALA A 286 -9.91 2.49 -35.71
C ALA A 286 -11.43 2.68 -35.73
N VAL A 287 -11.93 3.43 -34.75
CA VAL A 287 -13.28 3.97 -34.77
C VAL A 287 -13.16 5.45 -35.11
N ARG A 288 -13.87 5.91 -36.14
CA ARG A 288 -13.88 7.35 -36.46
C ARG A 288 -14.83 8.04 -35.49
N LEU A 289 -14.42 9.20 -35.00
CA LEU A 289 -15.26 10.00 -34.12
C LEU A 289 -16.61 10.34 -34.76
N ALA A 290 -16.62 10.62 -36.07
CA ALA A 290 -17.85 10.87 -36.82
C ALA A 290 -18.83 9.68 -36.80
N ASP A 291 -18.32 8.44 -36.80
CA ASP A 291 -19.16 7.24 -36.77
C ASP A 291 -19.79 7.06 -35.36
N LEU A 292 -19.06 7.42 -34.29
CA LEU A 292 -19.56 7.42 -32.91
C LEU A 292 -20.64 8.49 -32.69
N ILE A 293 -20.44 9.68 -33.27
CA ILE A 293 -21.41 10.78 -33.24
C ILE A 293 -22.68 10.38 -33.99
N ALA A 294 -22.54 9.82 -35.20
CA ALA A 294 -23.67 9.35 -35.99
C ALA A 294 -24.45 8.21 -35.31
N ALA A 295 -23.76 7.39 -34.51
CA ALA A 295 -24.36 6.33 -33.70
C ALA A 295 -24.97 6.85 -32.37
N GLY A 296 -24.82 8.13 -32.05
CA GLY A 296 -25.28 8.73 -30.79
C GLY A 296 -24.53 8.27 -29.55
N GLU A 297 -23.36 7.63 -29.72
CA GLU A 297 -22.52 7.11 -28.63
C GLU A 297 -21.69 8.22 -27.97
N VAL A 298 -21.47 9.33 -28.68
CA VAL A 298 -20.76 10.52 -28.22
C VAL A 298 -21.50 11.75 -28.73
N SER A 299 -21.68 12.77 -27.89
CA SER A 299 -22.31 14.03 -28.31
C SER A 299 -21.43 14.80 -29.30
N GLU A 300 -22.05 15.58 -30.18
CA GLU A 300 -21.30 16.61 -30.90
C GLU A 300 -20.68 17.58 -29.88
N MET A 301 -19.45 18.02 -30.15
CA MET A 301 -18.83 19.07 -29.34
C MET A 301 -19.67 20.33 -29.53
N GLU A 302 -20.33 20.78 -28.46
CA GLU A 302 -20.90 22.13 -28.42
C GLU A 302 -19.72 23.11 -28.41
N ASP A 303 -19.61 23.92 -29.47
CA ASP A 303 -18.71 25.07 -29.46
C ASP A 303 -19.23 26.02 -28.37
N HIS A 304 -18.62 25.98 -27.19
CA HIS A 304 -18.76 27.07 -26.24
C HIS A 304 -18.11 28.30 -26.88
N GLU A 305 -18.93 29.11 -27.55
CA GLU A 305 -18.56 30.49 -27.82
C GLU A 305 -18.18 31.12 -26.48
N ASP A 306 -16.94 31.61 -26.44
CA ASP A 306 -16.31 32.27 -25.31
C ASP A 306 -17.16 33.50 -24.94
N GLU A 307 -18.14 33.35 -24.04
CA GLU A 307 -18.75 34.48 -23.34
C GLU A 307 -17.66 35.10 -22.47
N GLY A 308 -16.88 35.99 -23.09
CA GLY A 308 -15.95 36.86 -22.38
C GLY A 308 -16.67 37.57 -21.23
N PRO A 309 -15.94 37.90 -20.16
CA PRO A 309 -16.56 38.43 -18.94
C PRO A 309 -17.40 39.66 -19.25
N ASP A 310 -18.66 39.64 -18.79
CA ASP A 310 -19.58 40.76 -18.85
C ASP A 310 -18.90 42.02 -18.26
N PRO A 311 -18.77 43.13 -19.01
CA PRO A 311 -18.19 44.38 -18.49
C PRO A 311 -19.00 45.02 -17.35
N GLY A 312 -20.12 44.41 -16.92
CA GLY A 312 -21.03 44.91 -15.90
C GLY A 312 -20.57 44.80 -14.44
N ASP A 313 -19.60 43.95 -14.09
CA ASP A 313 -19.18 43.76 -12.68
C ASP A 313 -17.94 44.57 -12.27
N LEU A 314 -17.81 45.77 -12.84
CA LEU A 314 -17.10 46.87 -12.19
C LEU A 314 -18.13 47.66 -11.36
N ILE A 315 -17.92 47.68 -10.03
CA ILE A 315 -18.48 48.55 -8.98
C ILE A 315 -19.39 47.81 -7.97
N GLN A 316 -18.79 47.22 -6.92
CA GLN A 316 -18.84 47.69 -5.52
C GLN A 316 -17.98 46.83 -4.58
#